data_AF-A0A6P7XBE6-F1
#
_entry.id   AF-A0A6P7XBE6-F1
#
_cell.length_a   1.000
_cell.length_b   1.000
_cell.length_c   1.000
_cell.angle_alpha   90.00
_cell.angle_beta   90.00
_cell.angle_gamma   90.00
#
_symmetry.space_group_name_H-M   'P 1'
#
loop_
_entity.id
_entity.type
_entity.pdbx_description
1 polymer ?
#
loop_
_entity_poly.entity_id
_entity_poly.type
_entity_poly.pdbx_seq_one_letter_code
_entity_poly.pdbx_strand_id
1 'polypeptide(L)'
;MANPSPINKPSNPSNPCVFFNVEIGGEKVGRIIFELFADVVPKTAENFRALCTGEKGIGPSTGKPLHFKGCPFHRIIKKFMIQAGDFSNQNGTGGESIYGEKFEDENFHYKHDQEGLLSMANAGPNTNGSQFFVTTVPTPHLDDKHVVFGQVIKGMGVVKMLENIEVKEEQPVKLCIIADCGELKDGNERVMSPEDGSGDTHPDFPEDSDVELNDVDKIISIAEDVKNIGNNFFKSQNWEMATKKYNKALRYVESSKDVTGDDNISKLNPIALSCNLNIAACKLKQSDWRAAIESCTEALELDPSNTKALYRRAQGWQGLKDYDQALEDLKKAHEIAPEDKAVGTEILRVKHKMKEQKAKEKAVYAKMFA
;
A
#
# COMPACT_ATOMS: atom_id res chain seq x y z
N MET A 1 -3.49 -5.53 36.72
CA MET A 1 -2.18 -5.55 36.05
C MET A 1 -2.46 -5.68 34.56
N ALA A 2 -1.96 -4.77 33.74
CA ALA A 2 -2.13 -4.85 32.29
C ALA A 2 -1.29 -6.01 31.73
N ASN A 3 -1.89 -6.81 30.87
CA ASN A 3 -1.31 -7.98 30.23
C ASN A 3 -0.75 -7.62 28.85
N PRO A 4 0.29 -8.34 28.37
CA PRO A 4 0.73 -8.23 26.99
C PRO A 4 -0.42 -8.52 26.03
N SER A 5 -0.43 -7.84 24.88
CA SER A 5 -1.47 -8.11 23.87
C SER A 5 -1.26 -9.45 23.16
N PRO A 6 -2.31 -10.05 22.56
CA PRO A 6 -2.19 -11.35 21.92
C PRO A 6 -1.27 -11.33 20.70
N ILE A 7 -0.38 -12.32 20.59
CA ILE A 7 0.48 -12.52 19.41
C ILE A 7 -0.25 -13.32 18.32
N ASN A 8 -1.11 -14.25 18.74
CA ASN A 8 -1.87 -15.10 17.83
C ASN A 8 -2.97 -14.30 17.12
N LYS A 9 -3.19 -14.62 15.84
CA LYS A 9 -4.15 -13.95 14.96
C LYS A 9 -5.06 -14.99 14.30
N PRO A 10 -6.33 -15.15 14.73
CA PRO A 10 -6.95 -14.49 15.89
C PRO A 10 -6.44 -15.04 17.23
N SER A 11 -6.65 -14.29 18.30
CA SER A 11 -6.38 -14.69 19.69
C SER A 11 -7.41 -15.68 20.22
N ASN A 12 -8.67 -15.53 19.83
CA ASN A 12 -9.77 -16.40 20.19
C ASN A 12 -10.65 -16.67 18.95
N PRO A 13 -10.86 -17.94 18.54
CA PRO A 13 -11.69 -18.26 17.37
C PRO A 13 -13.15 -17.79 17.45
N SER A 14 -13.69 -17.59 18.67
CA SER A 14 -15.07 -17.11 18.85
C SER A 14 -15.21 -15.60 18.79
N ASN A 15 -14.10 -14.86 18.75
CA ASN A 15 -14.14 -13.40 18.70
C ASN A 15 -14.67 -12.91 17.34
N PRO A 16 -15.52 -11.87 17.31
CA PRO A 16 -16.00 -11.29 16.07
C PRO A 16 -14.83 -10.79 15.22
N CYS A 17 -14.96 -10.99 13.91
CA CYS A 17 -14.05 -10.41 12.92
C CYS A 17 -14.80 -9.42 12.07
N VAL A 18 -14.23 -8.23 11.88
CA VAL A 18 -14.81 -7.17 11.06
C VAL A 18 -13.80 -6.71 10.03
N PHE A 19 -14.27 -6.08 8.96
CA PHE A 19 -13.39 -5.60 7.89
C PHE A 19 -13.65 -4.15 7.51
N PHE A 20 -12.63 -3.51 6.98
CA PHE A 20 -12.69 -2.26 6.23
C PHE A 20 -12.12 -2.47 4.83
N ASN A 21 -12.89 -2.12 3.80
CA ASN A 21 -12.36 -1.86 2.46
C ASN A 21 -11.94 -0.38 2.42
N VAL A 22 -10.67 -0.12 2.11
CA VAL A 22 -10.07 1.22 2.17
C VAL A 22 -9.89 1.78 0.76
N GLU A 23 -10.23 3.05 0.59
CA GLU A 23 -9.89 3.85 -0.58
C GLU A 23 -8.99 5.03 -0.21
N ILE A 24 -8.01 5.32 -1.06
CA ILE A 24 -7.11 6.49 -0.95
C ILE A 24 -7.20 7.28 -2.25
N GLY A 25 -7.63 8.54 -2.19
CA GLY A 25 -7.77 9.39 -3.36
C GLY A 25 -8.79 8.86 -4.38
N GLY A 26 -9.77 8.07 -3.95
CA GLY A 26 -10.76 7.42 -4.81
C GLY A 26 -10.32 6.09 -5.44
N GLU A 27 -9.11 5.60 -5.12
CA GLU A 27 -8.64 4.29 -5.54
C GLU A 27 -8.76 3.27 -4.40
N LYS A 28 -9.30 2.09 -4.70
CA LYS A 28 -9.31 0.95 -3.76
C LYS A 28 -7.88 0.47 -3.52
N VAL A 29 -7.44 0.49 -2.26
CA VAL A 29 -6.07 0.10 -1.88
C VAL A 29 -5.98 -1.23 -1.16
N GLY A 30 -7.10 -1.73 -0.63
CA GLY A 30 -7.17 -3.07 -0.05
C GLY A 30 -8.16 -3.18 1.10
N ARG A 31 -8.13 -4.34 1.75
CA ARG A 31 -8.96 -4.67 2.92
C ARG A 31 -8.08 -4.70 4.18
N ILE A 32 -8.65 -4.32 5.31
CA ILE A 32 -8.10 -4.57 6.65
C ILE A 32 -9.12 -5.45 7.38
N ILE A 33 -8.67 -6.53 8.02
CA ILE A 33 -9.51 -7.38 8.86
C ILE A 33 -9.03 -7.25 10.30
N PHE A 34 -9.97 -6.97 11.19
CA PHE A 34 -9.75 -6.87 12.63
C PHE A 34 -10.40 -8.03 13.35
N GLU A 35 -9.71 -8.57 14.34
CA GLU A 35 -10.34 -9.29 15.44
C GLU A 35 -10.76 -8.27 16.51
N LEU A 36 -11.95 -8.46 17.10
CA LEU A 36 -12.42 -7.69 18.25
C LEU A 36 -12.40 -8.58 19.50
N PHE A 37 -11.75 -8.12 20.57
CA PHE A 37 -11.57 -8.86 21.83
C PHE A 37 -12.85 -8.91 22.67
N ALA A 38 -13.93 -9.46 22.13
CA ALA A 38 -15.24 -9.53 22.78
C ALA A 38 -15.24 -10.41 24.04
N ASP A 39 -14.28 -11.33 24.16
CA ASP A 39 -14.03 -12.11 25.36
C ASP A 39 -13.44 -11.31 26.53
N VAL A 40 -12.83 -10.14 26.26
CA VAL A 40 -12.19 -9.28 27.27
C VAL A 40 -12.92 -7.95 27.46
N VAL A 41 -13.39 -7.33 26.37
CA VAL A 41 -14.08 -6.02 26.34
C VAL A 41 -15.36 -6.12 25.50
N PRO A 42 -16.37 -6.91 25.93
CA PRO A 42 -17.58 -7.18 25.15
C PRO A 42 -18.35 -5.92 24.76
N LYS A 43 -18.43 -4.88 25.61
CA LYS A 43 -19.15 -3.65 25.26
C LYS A 43 -18.39 -2.84 24.20
N THR A 44 -17.09 -2.71 24.36
CA THR A 44 -16.25 -1.97 23.41
C THR A 44 -16.22 -2.67 22.05
N ALA A 45 -16.09 -4.00 22.05
CA ALA A 45 -16.17 -4.83 20.85
C ALA A 45 -17.53 -4.74 20.16
N GLU A 46 -18.65 -4.86 20.90
CA GLU A 46 -20.00 -4.77 20.33
C GLU A 46 -20.30 -3.38 19.75
N ASN A 47 -19.83 -2.31 20.40
CA ASN A 47 -19.92 -0.96 19.85
C ASN A 47 -19.27 -0.88 18.46
N PHE A 48 -18.02 -1.34 18.36
CA PHE A 48 -17.29 -1.28 17.09
C PHE A 48 -17.91 -2.20 16.02
N ARG A 49 -18.29 -3.43 16.39
CA ARG A 49 -18.93 -4.39 15.48
C ARG A 49 -20.21 -3.82 14.88
N ALA A 50 -21.09 -3.26 15.71
CA ALA A 50 -22.34 -2.67 15.28
C ALA A 50 -22.14 -1.42 14.41
N LEU A 51 -21.10 -0.61 14.68
CA LEU A 51 -20.70 0.51 13.83
C LEU A 51 -20.08 0.05 12.50
N CYS A 52 -19.51 -1.15 12.41
CA CYS A 52 -19.11 -1.75 11.13
C CYS A 52 -20.31 -2.22 10.30
N THR A 53 -21.37 -2.74 10.92
CA THR A 53 -22.55 -3.26 10.20
C THR A 53 -23.62 -2.20 9.91
N GLY A 54 -23.64 -1.11 10.70
CA GLY A 54 -24.67 -0.09 10.60
C GLY A 54 -26.04 -0.51 11.17
N GLU A 55 -26.11 -1.65 11.87
CA GLU A 55 -27.40 -2.29 12.24
C GLU A 55 -28.23 -1.48 13.25
N LYS A 56 -27.63 -0.54 13.98
CA LYS A 56 -28.30 0.26 15.02
C LYS A 56 -29.00 1.50 14.47
N GLY A 57 -29.00 1.72 13.17
CA GLY A 57 -29.77 2.79 12.53
C GLY A 57 -29.16 4.18 12.72
N ILE A 58 -29.99 5.16 13.10
CA ILE A 58 -29.59 6.57 13.21
C ILE A 58 -29.22 6.91 14.66
N GLY A 59 -28.07 7.54 14.83
CA GLY A 59 -27.58 8.01 16.11
C GLY A 59 -28.42 9.19 16.64
N PRO A 60 -28.89 9.14 17.90
CA PRO A 60 -29.78 10.16 18.44
C PRO A 60 -29.11 11.52 18.65
N SER A 61 -27.80 11.55 18.90
CA SER A 61 -27.07 12.78 19.23
C SER A 61 -26.60 13.51 17.96
N THR A 62 -26.18 12.75 16.95
CA THR A 62 -25.62 13.26 15.69
C THR A 62 -26.65 13.36 14.56
N GLY A 63 -27.76 12.61 14.63
CA GLY A 63 -28.73 12.48 13.55
C GLY A 63 -28.18 11.79 12.29
N LYS A 64 -27.04 11.10 12.40
CA LYS A 64 -26.33 10.42 11.30
C LYS A 64 -26.41 8.90 11.49
N PRO A 65 -26.27 8.09 10.43
CA PRO A 65 -26.18 6.64 10.58
C PRO A 65 -25.03 6.25 11.51
N LEU A 66 -25.29 5.33 12.45
CA LEU A 66 -24.29 4.69 13.31
C LEU A 66 -23.49 3.67 12.49
N HIS A 67 -22.69 4.16 11.54
CA HIS A 67 -22.03 3.33 10.53
C HIS A 67 -20.69 3.95 10.07
N PHE A 68 -19.64 3.13 9.98
CA PHE A 68 -18.32 3.58 9.53
C PHE A 68 -18.19 3.72 8.00
N LYS A 69 -19.12 3.18 7.20
CA LYS A 69 -19.07 3.31 5.75
C LYS A 69 -19.08 4.78 5.32
N GLY A 70 -18.05 5.17 4.56
CA GLY A 70 -17.78 6.53 4.12
C GLY A 70 -17.03 7.40 5.13
N CYS A 71 -16.69 6.88 6.31
CA CYS A 71 -15.96 7.61 7.33
C CYS A 71 -14.48 7.76 6.95
N PRO A 72 -13.88 8.96 7.06
CA PRO A 72 -12.48 9.15 6.74
C PRO A 72 -11.53 8.84 7.90
N PHE A 73 -10.30 8.46 7.54
CA PHE A 73 -9.14 8.57 8.41
C PHE A 73 -8.72 10.04 8.46
N HIS A 74 -9.21 10.77 9.46
CA HIS A 74 -9.06 12.22 9.55
C HIS A 74 -7.75 12.66 10.21
N ARG A 75 -7.03 11.74 10.87
CA ARG A 75 -5.77 12.03 11.55
C ARG A 75 -4.80 10.86 11.41
N ILE A 76 -3.62 11.11 10.84
CA ILE A 76 -2.58 10.11 10.59
C ILE A 76 -1.25 10.68 11.07
N ILE A 77 -0.54 9.91 11.91
CA ILE A 77 0.78 10.27 12.41
C ILE A 77 1.72 9.10 12.17
N LYS A 78 2.68 9.31 11.25
CA LYS A 78 3.68 8.31 10.89
C LYS A 78 4.51 7.89 12.10
N LYS A 79 4.75 6.57 12.22
CA LYS A 79 5.41 5.90 13.35
C LYS A 79 4.68 6.13 14.68
N PHE A 80 3.35 6.20 14.63
CA PHE A 80 2.50 6.28 15.81
C PHE A 80 1.18 5.54 15.60
N MET A 81 0.24 6.13 14.84
CA MET A 81 -1.10 5.58 14.65
C MET A 81 -1.86 6.22 13.47
N ILE A 82 -2.92 5.54 13.01
CA ILE A 82 -3.94 6.07 12.11
C ILE A 82 -5.29 6.13 12.84
N GLN A 83 -5.99 7.27 12.79
CA GLN A 83 -7.22 7.52 13.54
C GLN A 83 -8.40 7.84 12.62
N ALA A 84 -9.57 7.26 12.94
CA ALA A 84 -10.82 7.39 12.21
C ALA A 84 -12.03 7.32 13.16
N GLY A 85 -13.22 7.11 12.60
CA GLY A 85 -14.45 6.81 13.35
C GLY A 85 -15.33 8.02 13.70
N ASP A 86 -14.94 9.24 13.31
CA ASP A 86 -15.84 10.40 13.34
C ASP A 86 -16.72 10.41 12.06
N PHE A 87 -17.76 9.60 12.06
CA PHE A 87 -18.69 9.50 10.92
C PHE A 87 -19.58 10.74 10.74
N SER A 88 -19.60 11.65 11.73
CA SER A 88 -20.54 12.78 11.77
C SER A 88 -19.93 14.07 11.22
N ASN A 89 -18.80 14.50 11.80
CA ASN A 89 -18.09 15.75 11.50
C ASN A 89 -16.80 15.51 10.71
N GLN A 90 -16.31 14.26 10.67
CA GLN A 90 -15.18 13.83 9.86
C GLN A 90 -13.85 14.54 10.15
N ASN A 91 -13.69 15.08 11.36
CA ASN A 91 -12.53 15.89 11.73
C ASN A 91 -12.04 15.65 13.18
N GLY A 92 -12.62 14.68 13.88
CA GLY A 92 -12.25 14.31 15.24
C GLY A 92 -13.08 15.00 16.33
N THR A 93 -14.03 15.87 15.97
CA THR A 93 -14.89 16.58 16.94
C THR A 93 -16.24 15.89 17.20
N GLY A 94 -16.58 14.88 16.39
CA GLY A 94 -17.87 14.22 16.47
C GLY A 94 -17.80 12.71 16.74
N GLY A 95 -18.86 12.04 16.32
CA GLY A 95 -19.10 10.62 16.55
C GLY A 95 -19.86 10.36 17.85
N GLU A 96 -20.60 9.27 17.89
CA GLU A 96 -21.28 8.77 19.09
C GLU A 96 -21.26 7.24 19.11
N SER A 97 -21.40 6.65 20.29
CA SER A 97 -21.46 5.19 20.45
C SER A 97 -22.86 4.66 20.19
N ILE A 98 -22.98 3.34 20.09
CA ILE A 98 -24.31 2.68 20.05
C ILE A 98 -25.07 2.76 21.38
N TYR A 99 -24.41 3.21 22.45
CA TYR A 99 -24.97 3.33 23.80
C TYR A 99 -25.38 4.77 24.17
N GLY A 100 -25.18 5.72 23.24
CA GLY A 100 -25.34 7.16 23.47
C GLY A 100 -24.09 7.95 23.06
N GLU A 101 -24.04 9.24 23.38
CA GLU A 101 -22.93 10.12 23.00
C GLU A 101 -21.56 9.57 23.43
N LYS A 102 -21.47 9.09 24.68
CA LYS A 102 -20.26 8.55 25.30
C LYS A 102 -20.54 7.30 26.14
N PHE A 103 -19.53 6.45 26.32
CA PHE A 103 -19.54 5.33 27.26
C PHE A 103 -18.20 5.21 28.03
N GLU A 104 -18.26 4.45 29.13
CA GLU A 104 -17.15 4.26 30.08
C GLU A 104 -15.97 3.49 29.49
N ASP A 105 -14.79 3.65 30.09
CA ASP A 105 -13.63 2.78 29.83
C ASP A 105 -13.91 1.41 30.43
N GLU A 106 -14.11 0.39 29.58
CA GLU A 106 -14.54 -0.93 30.05
C GLU A 106 -13.48 -1.64 30.90
N ASN A 107 -12.23 -1.65 30.43
CA ASN A 107 -11.03 -1.98 31.21
C ASN A 107 -9.76 -1.62 30.42
N PHE A 108 -8.60 -1.69 31.08
CA PHE A 108 -7.27 -1.54 30.46
C PHE A 108 -6.48 -2.85 30.51
N HIS A 109 -7.14 -3.97 30.14
CA HIS A 109 -6.55 -5.30 30.27
C HIS A 109 -5.30 -5.47 29.41
N TYR A 110 -5.30 -4.99 28.16
CA TYR A 110 -4.17 -5.14 27.24
C TYR A 110 -3.32 -3.87 27.13
N LYS A 111 -2.02 -4.08 26.95
CA LYS A 111 -1.02 -3.03 26.67
C LYS A 111 -0.98 -2.65 25.20
N HIS A 112 -0.51 -1.44 24.92
CA HIS A 112 -0.18 -1.01 23.57
C HIS A 112 1.27 -1.38 23.21
N ASP A 113 1.57 -2.68 23.19
CA ASP A 113 2.94 -3.21 23.12
C ASP A 113 3.37 -3.68 21.72
N GLN A 114 2.49 -3.61 20.72
CA GLN A 114 2.79 -3.95 19.32
C GLN A 114 2.04 -3.04 18.32
N GLU A 115 2.43 -3.14 17.05
CA GLU A 115 1.69 -2.54 15.94
C GLU A 115 0.40 -3.33 15.61
N GLY A 116 -0.54 -2.67 14.96
CA GLY A 116 -1.80 -3.28 14.54
C GLY A 116 -2.82 -3.44 15.66
N LEU A 117 -2.61 -2.85 16.85
CA LEU A 117 -3.62 -2.85 17.90
C LEU A 117 -4.70 -1.81 17.62
N LEU A 118 -5.95 -2.22 17.81
CA LEU A 118 -7.14 -1.39 17.66
C LEU A 118 -7.57 -0.89 19.04
N SER A 119 -7.67 0.43 19.20
CA SER A 119 -7.88 1.08 20.50
C SER A 119 -8.78 2.31 20.39
N MET A 120 -9.53 2.60 21.46
CA MET A 120 -10.51 3.69 21.49
C MET A 120 -9.84 5.06 21.58
N ALA A 121 -10.24 5.99 20.72
CA ALA A 121 -9.90 7.40 20.92
C ALA A 121 -10.89 8.02 21.92
N ASN A 122 -10.40 8.89 22.81
CA ASN A 122 -11.20 9.58 23.81
C ASN A 122 -10.65 10.99 24.10
N ALA A 123 -11.41 11.77 24.87
CA ALA A 123 -11.05 13.12 25.33
C ALA A 123 -10.81 13.15 26.85
N GLY A 124 -10.32 12.03 27.40
CA GLY A 124 -10.20 11.80 28.85
C GLY A 124 -11.03 10.60 29.33
N PRO A 125 -10.96 10.28 30.62
CA PRO A 125 -11.61 9.08 31.18
C PRO A 125 -13.11 9.02 30.86
N ASN A 126 -13.59 7.83 30.50
CA ASN A 126 -15.01 7.53 30.24
C ASN A 126 -15.65 8.37 29.13
N THR A 127 -14.88 8.72 28.09
CA THR A 127 -15.39 9.49 26.94
C THR A 127 -15.24 8.75 25.61
N ASN A 128 -15.39 7.43 25.64
CA ASN A 128 -15.39 6.59 24.45
C ASN A 128 -16.65 6.86 23.62
N GLY A 129 -16.48 7.01 22.30
CA GLY A 129 -17.58 7.21 21.35
C GLY A 129 -17.51 6.21 20.20
N SER A 130 -17.35 6.70 18.98
CA SER A 130 -17.09 5.88 17.79
C SER A 130 -15.67 5.98 17.25
N GLN A 131 -14.90 6.98 17.71
CA GLN A 131 -13.54 7.18 17.21
C GLN A 131 -12.57 6.13 17.76
N PHE A 132 -11.65 5.72 16.89
CA PHE A 132 -10.66 4.69 17.19
C PHE A 132 -9.35 5.03 16.49
N PHE A 133 -8.28 4.37 16.91
CA PHE A 133 -7.02 4.36 16.19
C PHE A 133 -6.45 2.95 16.07
N VAL A 134 -5.62 2.76 15.03
CA VAL A 134 -4.80 1.57 14.83
C VAL A 134 -3.35 1.96 15.03
N THR A 135 -2.65 1.29 15.94
CA THR A 135 -1.23 1.55 16.20
C THR A 135 -0.38 1.09 15.01
N THR A 136 0.70 1.81 14.70
CA THR A 136 1.67 1.40 13.68
C THR A 136 3.04 1.05 14.27
N VAL A 137 3.19 1.24 15.58
CA VAL A 137 4.33 0.88 16.44
C VAL A 137 3.80 0.62 17.86
N PRO A 138 4.59 0.05 18.80
CA PRO A 138 4.24 0.05 20.22
C PRO A 138 4.04 1.47 20.78
N THR A 139 2.96 1.71 21.54
CA THR A 139 2.60 3.02 22.10
C THR A 139 2.29 2.95 23.61
N PRO A 140 3.22 2.50 24.47
CA PRO A 140 2.95 2.24 25.90
C PRO A 140 2.57 3.48 26.72
N HIS A 141 2.81 4.69 26.20
CA HIS A 141 2.39 5.94 26.83
C HIS A 141 0.85 6.14 26.81
N LEU A 142 0.12 5.31 26.05
CA LEU A 142 -1.33 5.24 25.96
C LEU A 142 -1.94 4.17 26.88
N ASP A 143 -1.11 3.33 27.52
CA ASP A 143 -1.57 2.35 28.52
C ASP A 143 -2.38 3.05 29.62
N ASP A 144 -3.43 2.36 30.09
CA ASP A 144 -4.35 2.83 31.12
C ASP A 144 -5.12 4.13 30.80
N LYS A 145 -5.06 4.60 29.54
CA LYS A 145 -5.77 5.79 29.05
C LYS A 145 -6.71 5.50 27.90
N HIS A 146 -6.39 4.49 27.09
CA HIS A 146 -7.17 4.09 25.92
C HIS A 146 -7.47 2.59 26.00
N VAL A 147 -8.72 2.22 25.79
CA VAL A 147 -9.15 0.81 25.83
C VAL A 147 -8.68 0.12 24.55
N VAL A 148 -7.74 -0.82 24.67
CA VAL A 148 -7.37 -1.74 23.59
C VAL A 148 -8.46 -2.80 23.46
N PHE A 149 -9.03 -2.94 22.26
CA PHE A 149 -10.20 -3.79 22.05
C PHE A 149 -10.15 -4.67 20.81
N GLY A 150 -9.04 -4.67 20.08
CA GLY A 150 -8.85 -5.57 18.96
C GLY A 150 -7.45 -5.51 18.38
N GLN A 151 -7.27 -6.22 17.28
CA GLN A 151 -6.02 -6.21 16.51
C GLN A 151 -6.27 -6.49 15.03
N VAL A 152 -5.36 -6.00 14.18
CA VAL A 152 -5.30 -6.32 12.76
C VAL A 152 -4.81 -7.76 12.59
N ILE A 153 -5.66 -8.61 12.01
CA ILE A 153 -5.33 -10.01 11.69
C ILE A 153 -4.94 -10.22 10.23
N LYS A 154 -5.43 -9.38 9.32
CA LYS A 154 -5.00 -9.32 7.90
C LYS A 154 -5.04 -7.87 7.41
N GLY A 155 -4.22 -7.51 6.44
CA GLY A 155 -4.22 -6.19 5.81
C GLY A 155 -3.35 -5.15 6.53
N MET A 156 -2.35 -5.58 7.29
CA MET A 156 -1.41 -4.65 7.94
C MET A 156 -0.64 -3.80 6.91
N GLY A 157 -0.41 -4.33 5.71
CA GLY A 157 0.15 -3.56 4.59
C GLY A 157 -0.70 -2.35 4.20
N VAL A 158 -2.03 -2.46 4.26
CA VAL A 158 -2.94 -1.32 4.00
C VAL A 158 -2.83 -0.27 5.12
N VAL A 159 -2.70 -0.71 6.37
CA VAL A 159 -2.43 0.19 7.52
C VAL A 159 -1.11 0.95 7.32
N LYS A 160 -0.05 0.25 6.88
CA LYS A 160 1.25 0.89 6.55
C LYS A 160 1.16 1.82 5.34
N MET A 161 0.33 1.52 4.34
CA MET A 161 0.07 2.45 3.24
C MET A 161 -0.59 3.74 3.73
N LEU A 162 -1.62 3.62 4.58
CA LEU A 162 -2.28 4.78 5.21
C LEU A 162 -1.28 5.60 6.03
N GLU A 163 -0.45 4.94 6.85
CA GLU A 163 0.59 5.58 7.66
C GLU A 163 1.58 6.42 6.83
N ASN A 164 1.89 5.98 5.61
CA ASN A 164 2.89 6.62 4.74
C ASN A 164 2.29 7.63 3.76
N ILE A 165 1.00 7.95 3.86
CA ILE A 165 0.38 8.99 3.03
C ILE A 165 0.96 10.37 3.36
N GLU A 166 0.95 11.26 2.37
CA GLU A 166 1.28 12.66 2.60
C GLU A 166 0.21 13.30 3.50
N VAL A 167 0.66 13.97 4.56
CA VAL A 167 -0.20 14.68 5.52
C VAL A 167 0.18 16.16 5.60
N LYS A 168 -0.81 17.01 5.83
CA LYS A 168 -0.62 18.39 6.24
C LYS A 168 -0.98 18.49 7.72
N GLU A 169 0.01 18.82 8.54
CA GLU A 169 -0.05 18.66 10.00
C GLU A 169 -0.26 17.18 10.35
N GLU A 170 -1.50 16.77 10.55
CA GLU A 170 -1.86 15.36 10.81
C GLU A 170 -3.01 14.91 9.88
N GLN A 171 -3.50 15.77 9.00
CA GLN A 171 -4.62 15.46 8.09
C GLN A 171 -4.08 14.94 6.75
N PRO A 172 -4.55 13.79 6.25
CA PRO A 172 -4.17 13.30 4.94
C PRO A 172 -4.49 14.29 3.82
N VAL A 173 -3.51 14.53 2.93
CA VAL A 173 -3.70 15.40 1.75
C VAL A 173 -4.65 14.73 0.75
N LYS A 174 -4.52 13.41 0.57
CA LYS A 174 -5.48 12.60 -0.18
C LYS A 174 -6.55 12.09 0.77
N LEU A 175 -7.80 12.11 0.32
CA LEU A 175 -8.92 11.56 1.08
C LEU A 175 -8.74 10.05 1.28
N CYS A 176 -8.61 9.63 2.54
CA CYS A 176 -8.52 8.23 2.95
C CYS A 176 -9.84 7.84 3.62
N ILE A 177 -10.60 6.90 3.05
CA ILE A 177 -11.93 6.53 3.55
C ILE A 177 -12.10 5.02 3.75
N ILE A 178 -12.96 4.69 4.71
CA ILE A 178 -13.55 3.36 4.84
C ILE A 178 -14.67 3.27 3.80
N ALA A 179 -14.36 2.80 2.59
CA ALA A 179 -15.30 2.75 1.47
C ALA A 179 -16.43 1.74 1.71
N ASP A 180 -16.13 0.65 2.41
CA ASP A 180 -17.11 -0.34 2.86
C ASP A 180 -16.64 -1.01 4.15
N CYS A 181 -17.58 -1.52 4.94
CA CYS A 181 -17.26 -2.19 6.19
C CYS A 181 -18.35 -3.20 6.57
N GLY A 182 -18.02 -4.13 7.45
CA GLY A 182 -18.96 -5.13 7.91
C GLY A 182 -18.33 -6.16 8.85
N GLU A 183 -19.14 -7.14 9.22
CA GLU A 183 -18.75 -8.29 10.02
C GLU A 183 -18.59 -9.52 9.12
N LEU A 184 -17.52 -10.30 9.34
CA LEU A 184 -17.27 -11.58 8.69
C LEU A 184 -17.91 -12.68 9.51
N LYS A 185 -18.85 -13.42 8.92
CA LYS A 185 -19.63 -14.42 9.67
C LYS A 185 -18.93 -15.77 9.77
N ASP A 186 -18.11 -16.11 8.77
CA ASP A 186 -17.42 -17.39 8.68
C ASP A 186 -15.93 -17.21 8.34
N GLY A 187 -15.10 -18.17 8.76
CA GLY A 187 -13.64 -18.14 8.52
C GLY A 187 -13.24 -18.10 7.04
N ASN A 188 -14.09 -18.57 6.14
CA ASN A 188 -13.86 -18.55 4.68
C ASN A 188 -13.91 -17.15 4.06
N GLU A 189 -14.49 -16.16 4.75
CA GLU A 189 -14.60 -14.78 4.26
C GLU A 189 -13.33 -13.94 4.55
N ARG A 190 -12.31 -14.54 5.17
CA ARG A 190 -11.02 -13.89 5.48
C ARG A 190 -10.03 -13.87 4.30
N VAL A 191 -10.47 -14.29 3.10
CA VAL A 191 -9.65 -14.28 1.90
C VAL A 191 -9.40 -12.84 1.45
N MET A 192 -8.12 -12.48 1.27
CA MET A 192 -7.67 -11.11 1.00
C MET A 192 -7.41 -10.84 -0.50
N SER A 193 -8.06 -11.59 -1.39
CA SER A 193 -7.89 -11.45 -2.83
C SER A 193 -8.42 -10.10 -3.35
N PRO A 194 -7.75 -9.50 -4.35
CA PRO A 194 -8.21 -8.25 -4.96
C PRO A 194 -9.60 -8.37 -5.59
N GLU A 195 -10.49 -7.43 -5.27
CA GLU A 195 -11.81 -7.30 -5.91
C GLU A 195 -11.77 -6.40 -7.15
N ASP A 196 -10.79 -6.64 -8.04
CA ASP A 196 -10.57 -5.86 -9.26
C ASP A 196 -11.06 -6.57 -10.54
N GLY A 197 -11.68 -7.74 -10.39
CA GLY A 197 -12.20 -8.56 -11.49
C GLY A 197 -11.12 -9.26 -12.32
N SER A 198 -9.85 -9.23 -11.91
CA SER A 198 -8.75 -9.84 -12.68
C SER A 198 -8.65 -11.36 -12.52
N GLY A 199 -9.42 -11.96 -11.61
CA GLY A 199 -9.30 -13.38 -11.23
C GLY A 199 -8.05 -13.68 -10.41
N ASP A 200 -7.40 -12.66 -9.83
CA ASP A 200 -6.24 -12.83 -8.94
C ASP A 200 -6.70 -13.35 -7.58
N THR A 201 -6.17 -14.49 -7.17
CA THR A 201 -6.56 -15.18 -5.93
C THR A 201 -5.56 -14.99 -4.79
N HIS A 202 -4.50 -14.21 -4.99
CA HIS A 202 -3.46 -14.01 -3.99
C HIS A 202 -3.72 -12.70 -3.23
N PRO A 203 -3.42 -12.60 -1.94
CA PRO A 203 -3.48 -11.33 -1.21
C PRO A 203 -2.59 -10.24 -1.82
N ASP A 204 -2.95 -8.96 -1.67
CA ASP A 204 -2.12 -7.85 -2.17
C ASP A 204 -0.77 -7.70 -1.43
N PHE A 205 -0.73 -8.20 -0.20
CA PHE A 205 0.42 -8.22 0.70
C PHE A 205 0.82 -9.67 1.01
N PRO A 206 2.07 -10.08 0.76
CA PRO A 206 2.50 -11.46 0.94
C PRO A 206 2.31 -12.01 2.35
N GLU A 207 2.41 -11.17 3.37
CA GLU A 207 2.29 -11.54 4.79
C GLU A 207 0.85 -11.98 5.15
N ASP A 208 -0.13 -11.61 4.32
CA ASP A 208 -1.52 -12.04 4.43
C ASP A 208 -1.78 -13.38 3.71
N SER A 209 -0.79 -13.92 3.00
CA SER A 209 -0.86 -15.23 2.34
C SER A 209 -0.74 -16.38 3.34
N ASP A 210 -1.33 -17.53 3.00
CA ASP A 210 -1.14 -18.77 3.75
C ASP A 210 0.16 -19.51 3.35
N VAL A 211 0.93 -18.94 2.43
CA VAL A 211 2.21 -19.48 1.97
C VAL A 211 3.35 -18.94 2.83
N GLU A 212 4.22 -19.83 3.28
CA GLU A 212 5.46 -19.45 3.95
C GLU A 212 6.38 -18.70 2.97
N LEU A 213 6.79 -17.48 3.33
CA LEU A 213 7.58 -16.60 2.46
C LEU A 213 8.98 -17.14 2.15
N ASN A 214 9.47 -18.12 2.91
CA ASN A 214 10.73 -18.81 2.64
C ASN A 214 10.60 -19.97 1.63
N ASP A 215 9.38 -20.37 1.26
CA ASP A 215 9.09 -21.35 0.20
C ASP A 215 9.19 -20.69 -1.18
N VAL A 216 10.44 -20.49 -1.62
CA VAL A 216 10.77 -19.74 -2.83
C VAL A 216 10.10 -20.29 -4.08
N ASP A 217 9.94 -21.61 -4.19
CA ASP A 217 9.34 -22.22 -5.38
C ASP A 217 7.83 -21.88 -5.46
N LYS A 218 7.11 -21.86 -4.33
CA LYS A 218 5.72 -21.37 -4.29
C LYS A 218 5.63 -19.87 -4.54
N ILE A 219 6.54 -19.07 -3.99
CA ILE A 219 6.56 -17.63 -4.22
C ILE A 219 6.78 -17.31 -5.71
N ILE A 220 7.70 -18.03 -6.36
CA ILE A 220 7.90 -17.90 -7.81
C ILE A 220 6.61 -18.23 -8.56
N SER A 221 5.94 -19.33 -8.22
CA SER A 221 4.66 -19.70 -8.84
C SER A 221 3.62 -18.58 -8.70
N ILE A 222 3.45 -18.03 -7.50
CA ILE A 222 2.51 -16.93 -7.24
C ILE A 222 2.87 -15.69 -8.04
N ALA A 223 4.15 -15.29 -8.00
CA ALA A 223 4.61 -14.12 -8.72
C ALA A 223 4.46 -14.31 -10.25
N GLU A 224 4.63 -15.52 -10.77
CA GLU A 224 4.41 -15.83 -12.18
C GLU A 224 2.94 -15.72 -12.57
N ASP A 225 2.03 -16.25 -11.75
CA ASP A 225 0.60 -16.13 -11.95
C ASP A 225 0.16 -14.66 -11.97
N VAL A 226 0.57 -13.88 -10.97
CA VAL A 226 0.28 -12.44 -10.89
C VAL A 226 0.90 -11.68 -12.07
N LYS A 227 2.14 -11.98 -12.46
CA LYS A 227 2.80 -11.39 -13.63
C LYS A 227 2.03 -11.71 -14.92
N ASN A 228 1.50 -12.92 -15.06
CA ASN A 228 0.71 -13.32 -16.23
C ASN A 228 -0.61 -12.56 -16.32
N ILE A 229 -1.27 -12.29 -15.18
CA ILE A 229 -2.41 -11.38 -15.12
C ILE A 229 -2.01 -9.98 -15.57
N GLY A 230 -0.87 -9.46 -15.09
CA GLY A 230 -0.29 -8.20 -15.55
C GLY A 230 -0.05 -8.17 -17.07
N ASN A 231 0.45 -9.26 -17.65
CA ASN A 231 0.65 -9.38 -19.10
C ASN A 231 -0.67 -9.30 -19.88
N ASN A 232 -1.78 -9.81 -19.34
CA ASN A 232 -3.09 -9.70 -19.97
C ASN A 232 -3.60 -8.26 -19.99
N PHE A 233 -3.39 -7.52 -18.89
CA PHE A 233 -3.67 -6.08 -18.85
C PHE A 233 -2.76 -5.30 -19.81
N PHE A 234 -1.48 -5.64 -19.89
CA PHE A 234 -0.54 -5.03 -20.83
C PHE A 234 -0.99 -5.20 -22.28
N LYS A 235 -1.40 -6.41 -22.68
CA LYS A 235 -1.93 -6.69 -24.03
C LYS A 235 -3.18 -5.88 -24.33
N SER A 236 -4.01 -5.66 -23.30
CA SER A 236 -5.23 -4.85 -23.37
C SER A 236 -4.96 -3.34 -23.26
N GLN A 237 -3.68 -2.92 -23.25
CA GLN A 237 -3.24 -1.54 -23.10
C GLN A 237 -3.68 -0.86 -21.79
N ASN A 238 -4.08 -1.64 -20.78
CA ASN A 238 -4.35 -1.14 -19.44
C ASN A 238 -3.04 -1.12 -18.64
N TRP A 239 -2.24 -0.09 -18.92
CA TRP A 239 -0.88 0.05 -18.35
C TRP A 239 -0.90 0.19 -16.83
N GLU A 240 -1.92 0.84 -16.27
CA GLU A 240 -2.04 1.06 -14.83
C GLU A 240 -2.27 -0.25 -14.08
N MET A 241 -3.25 -1.06 -14.51
CA MET A 241 -3.49 -2.37 -13.91
C MET A 241 -2.33 -3.34 -14.15
N ALA A 242 -1.71 -3.30 -15.33
CA ALA A 242 -0.50 -4.08 -15.58
C ALA A 242 0.61 -3.75 -14.58
N THR A 243 0.90 -2.46 -14.37
CA THR A 243 1.86 -2.00 -13.37
C THR A 243 1.46 -2.42 -11.95
N LYS A 244 0.18 -2.30 -11.56
CA LYS A 244 -0.31 -2.74 -10.24
C LYS A 244 0.00 -4.22 -9.99
N LYS A 245 -0.23 -5.09 -10.99
CA LYS A 245 0.08 -6.53 -10.88
C LYS A 245 1.58 -6.82 -10.90
N TYR A 246 2.38 -6.16 -11.73
CA TYR A 246 3.84 -6.35 -11.70
C TYR A 246 4.45 -5.91 -10.36
N ASN A 247 4.01 -4.78 -9.80
CA ASN A 247 4.44 -4.33 -8.48
C ASN A 247 4.03 -5.32 -7.38
N LYS A 248 2.84 -5.90 -7.47
CA LYS A 248 2.43 -6.98 -6.56
C LYS A 248 3.34 -8.20 -6.66
N ALA A 249 3.67 -8.65 -7.87
CA ALA A 249 4.61 -9.76 -8.06
C ALA A 249 6.01 -9.43 -7.47
N LEU A 250 6.47 -8.18 -7.61
CA LEU A 250 7.72 -7.71 -6.98
C LEU A 250 7.63 -7.73 -5.45
N ARG A 251 6.52 -7.31 -4.84
CA ARG A 251 6.33 -7.40 -3.38
C ARG A 251 6.48 -8.84 -2.87
N TYR A 252 5.87 -9.82 -3.54
CA TYR A 252 6.04 -11.24 -3.19
C TYR A 252 7.51 -11.68 -3.26
N VAL A 253 8.23 -11.23 -4.29
CA VAL A 253 9.66 -11.52 -4.44
C VAL A 253 10.48 -10.87 -3.32
N GLU A 254 10.25 -9.59 -3.02
CA GLU A 254 10.97 -8.83 -1.99
C GLU A 254 10.74 -9.42 -0.60
N SER A 255 9.48 -9.65 -0.19
CA SER A 255 9.16 -10.25 1.11
C SER A 255 9.76 -11.65 1.26
N SER A 256 9.94 -12.40 0.16
CA SER A 256 10.63 -13.70 0.18
C SER A 256 12.15 -13.56 0.29
N LYS A 257 12.75 -12.56 -0.38
CA LYS A 257 14.18 -12.26 -0.25
C LYS A 257 14.57 -11.90 1.19
N ASP A 258 13.73 -11.14 1.88
CA ASP A 258 13.99 -10.69 3.26
C ASP A 258 14.09 -11.83 4.29
N VAL A 259 13.51 -12.99 3.99
CA VAL A 259 13.45 -14.15 4.90
C VAL A 259 14.21 -15.38 4.39
N THR A 260 14.84 -15.30 3.22
CA THR A 260 15.56 -16.42 2.60
C THR A 260 17.07 -16.18 2.57
N GLY A 261 17.85 -17.26 2.51
CA GLY A 261 19.31 -17.17 2.36
C GLY A 261 19.74 -16.86 0.93
N ASP A 262 20.95 -16.32 0.77
CA ASP A 262 21.53 -15.83 -0.49
C ASP A 262 21.39 -16.79 -1.68
N ASP A 263 21.57 -18.09 -1.48
CA ASP A 263 21.49 -19.11 -2.54
C ASP A 263 20.12 -19.12 -3.23
N ASN A 264 19.04 -18.89 -2.47
CA ASN A 264 17.67 -18.91 -2.98
C ASN A 264 17.26 -17.58 -3.62
N ILE A 265 17.90 -16.46 -3.26
CA ILE A 265 17.64 -15.13 -3.84
C ILE A 265 17.89 -15.14 -5.35
N SER A 266 18.90 -15.90 -5.79
CA SER A 266 19.25 -16.03 -7.21
C SER A 266 18.09 -16.55 -8.08
N LYS A 267 17.23 -17.43 -7.54
CA LYS A 267 16.06 -17.98 -8.22
C LYS A 267 14.94 -16.94 -8.43
N LEU A 268 14.87 -15.94 -7.56
CA LEU A 268 13.86 -14.87 -7.61
C LEU A 268 14.23 -13.74 -8.58
N ASN A 269 15.52 -13.59 -8.91
CA ASN A 269 16.01 -12.50 -9.77
C ASN A 269 15.43 -12.51 -11.19
N PRO A 270 15.25 -13.65 -11.89
CA PRO A 270 14.66 -13.66 -13.23
C PRO A 270 13.25 -13.08 -13.27
N ILE A 271 12.41 -13.40 -12.28
CA ILE A 271 11.06 -12.86 -12.22
C ILE A 271 11.07 -11.37 -11.88
N ALA A 272 11.87 -10.95 -10.90
CA ALA A 272 12.02 -9.53 -10.56
C ALA A 272 12.48 -8.69 -11.76
N LEU A 273 13.52 -9.16 -12.47
CA LEU A 273 14.02 -8.52 -13.69
C LEU A 273 12.91 -8.39 -14.73
N SER A 274 12.14 -9.46 -14.97
CA SER A 274 11.05 -9.44 -15.94
C SER A 274 9.94 -8.46 -15.58
N CYS A 275 9.57 -8.36 -14.29
CA CYS A 275 8.57 -7.42 -13.80
C CYS A 275 9.06 -5.98 -13.92
N ASN A 276 10.29 -5.68 -13.51
CA ASN A 276 10.88 -4.34 -13.62
C ASN A 276 10.98 -3.85 -15.07
N LEU A 277 11.39 -4.74 -15.98
CA LEU A 277 11.35 -4.46 -17.41
C LEU A 277 9.93 -4.17 -17.90
N ASN A 278 8.92 -4.93 -17.46
CA ASN A 278 7.54 -4.72 -17.89
C ASN A 278 6.94 -3.42 -17.32
N ILE A 279 7.23 -3.08 -16.05
CA ILE A 279 6.84 -1.81 -15.43
C ILE A 279 7.45 -0.65 -16.21
N ALA A 280 8.76 -0.68 -16.49
CA ALA A 280 9.41 0.36 -17.28
C ALA A 280 8.73 0.55 -18.65
N ALA A 281 8.32 -0.55 -19.30
CA ALA A 281 7.58 -0.48 -20.56
C ALA A 281 6.20 0.20 -20.41
N CYS A 282 5.43 -0.12 -19.36
CA CYS A 282 4.18 0.57 -19.04
C CYS A 282 4.41 2.06 -18.80
N LYS A 283 5.41 2.42 -18.00
CA LYS A 283 5.73 3.81 -17.63
C LYS A 283 6.13 4.65 -18.84
N LEU A 284 6.92 4.09 -19.75
CA LEU A 284 7.20 4.73 -21.04
C LEU A 284 5.95 4.97 -21.88
N LYS A 285 4.98 4.03 -21.90
CA LYS A 285 3.69 4.21 -22.60
C LYS A 285 2.84 5.31 -21.97
N GLN A 286 2.97 5.52 -20.67
CA GLN A 286 2.29 6.59 -19.93
C GLN A 286 3.04 7.93 -19.97
N SER A 287 4.22 8.00 -20.62
CA SER A 287 5.12 9.17 -20.57
C SER A 287 5.59 9.54 -19.15
N ASP A 288 5.56 8.59 -18.23
CA ASP A 288 6.10 8.72 -16.87
C ASP A 288 7.60 8.40 -16.89
N TRP A 289 8.38 9.38 -17.35
CA TRP A 289 9.79 9.20 -17.67
C TRP A 289 10.64 8.85 -16.44
N ARG A 290 10.35 9.48 -15.29
CA ARG A 290 11.11 9.26 -14.05
C ARG A 290 10.89 7.85 -13.52
N ALA A 291 9.64 7.40 -13.43
CA ALA A 291 9.35 6.04 -12.98
C ALA A 291 9.91 4.99 -13.95
N ALA A 292 9.90 5.26 -15.26
CA ALA A 292 10.54 4.36 -16.23
C ALA A 292 12.06 4.21 -15.99
N ILE A 293 12.74 5.31 -15.66
CA ILE A 293 14.17 5.30 -15.36
C ILE A 293 14.47 4.52 -14.08
N GLU A 294 13.66 4.70 -13.04
CA GLU A 294 13.77 4.02 -11.76
C GLU A 294 13.65 2.49 -11.94
N SER A 295 12.56 2.02 -12.56
CA SER A 295 12.38 0.58 -12.82
C SER A 295 13.45 -0.01 -13.74
N CYS A 296 13.99 0.76 -14.69
CA CYS A 296 15.14 0.30 -15.48
C CYS A 296 16.43 0.24 -14.67
N THR A 297 16.61 1.11 -13.67
CA THR A 297 17.78 1.09 -12.80
C THR A 297 17.73 -0.13 -11.90
N GLU A 298 16.58 -0.44 -11.30
CA GLU A 298 16.40 -1.69 -10.54
C GLU A 298 16.64 -2.94 -11.41
N ALA A 299 16.18 -2.94 -12.67
CA ALA A 299 16.50 -4.01 -13.60
C ALA A 299 18.00 -4.17 -13.87
N LEU A 300 18.75 -3.05 -13.91
CA LEU A 300 20.20 -3.05 -14.14
C LEU A 300 21.02 -3.38 -12.89
N GLU A 301 20.47 -3.21 -11.70
CA GLU A 301 21.06 -3.72 -10.47
C GLU A 301 21.03 -5.26 -10.45
N LEU A 302 19.97 -5.87 -11.01
CA LEU A 302 19.85 -7.33 -11.16
C LEU A 302 20.68 -7.89 -12.33
N ASP A 303 20.68 -7.20 -13.47
CA ASP A 303 21.46 -7.56 -14.66
C ASP A 303 22.08 -6.30 -15.29
N PRO A 304 23.33 -5.94 -14.91
CA PRO A 304 24.01 -4.74 -15.43
C PRO A 304 24.28 -4.74 -16.93
N SER A 305 24.13 -5.89 -17.58
CA SER A 305 24.32 -6.10 -19.02
C SER A 305 23.01 -6.09 -19.81
N ASN A 306 21.88 -5.83 -19.16
CA ASN A 306 20.58 -5.89 -19.81
C ASN A 306 20.37 -4.77 -20.83
N THR A 307 20.56 -5.07 -22.12
CA THR A 307 20.43 -4.09 -23.22
C THR A 307 19.03 -3.50 -23.31
N LYS A 308 17.99 -4.28 -22.95
CA LYS A 308 16.60 -3.82 -22.94
C LYS A 308 16.34 -2.77 -21.86
N ALA A 309 16.91 -2.95 -20.67
CA ALA A 309 16.83 -1.95 -19.60
C ALA A 309 17.60 -0.67 -19.98
N LEU A 310 18.84 -0.79 -20.46
CA LEU A 310 19.63 0.36 -20.92
C LEU A 310 18.90 1.17 -22.00
N TYR A 311 18.37 0.49 -23.02
CA TYR A 311 17.66 1.14 -24.11
C TYR A 311 16.40 1.88 -23.62
N ARG A 312 15.61 1.25 -22.74
CA ARG A 312 14.40 1.86 -22.17
C ARG A 312 14.73 3.01 -21.21
N ARG A 313 15.79 2.90 -20.42
CA ARG A 313 16.27 3.97 -19.54
C ARG A 313 16.70 5.19 -20.35
N ALA A 314 17.42 4.96 -21.45
CA ALA A 314 17.76 6.02 -22.41
C ALA A 314 16.53 6.69 -23.04
N GLN A 315 15.44 5.95 -23.29
CA GLN A 315 14.17 6.55 -23.72
C GLN A 315 13.56 7.46 -22.64
N GLY A 316 13.61 7.03 -21.37
CA GLY A 316 13.22 7.86 -20.23
C GLY A 316 14.05 9.15 -20.12
N TRP A 317 15.37 9.04 -20.19
CA TRP A 317 16.28 10.19 -20.17
C TRP A 317 16.01 11.18 -21.31
N GLN A 318 15.76 10.68 -22.53
CA GLN A 318 15.33 11.51 -23.65
C GLN A 318 14.02 12.24 -23.40
N GLY A 319 13.06 11.61 -22.71
CA GLY A 319 11.81 12.22 -22.28
C GLY A 319 12.02 13.38 -21.32
N LEU A 320 13.02 13.27 -20.43
CA LEU A 320 13.48 14.35 -19.54
C LEU A 320 14.41 15.36 -20.22
N LYS A 321 14.77 15.14 -21.49
CA LYS A 321 15.76 15.92 -22.25
C LYS A 321 17.17 15.86 -21.66
N ASP A 322 17.47 14.85 -20.87
CA ASP A 322 18.82 14.54 -20.43
C ASP A 322 19.50 13.66 -21.49
N TYR A 323 20.00 14.29 -22.54
CA TYR A 323 20.57 13.56 -23.67
C TYR A 323 21.98 13.01 -23.40
N ASP A 324 22.69 13.54 -22.40
CA ASP A 324 24.00 13.02 -22.01
C ASP A 324 23.85 11.64 -21.36
N GLN A 325 22.95 11.51 -20.38
CA GLN A 325 22.61 10.22 -19.75
C GLN A 325 22.04 9.21 -20.76
N ALA A 326 21.15 9.67 -21.65
CA ALA A 326 20.62 8.81 -22.71
C ALA A 326 21.72 8.24 -23.63
N LEU A 327 22.71 9.06 -23.98
CA LEU A 327 23.80 8.64 -24.85
C LEU A 327 24.75 7.65 -24.14
N GLU A 328 24.98 7.83 -22.84
CA GLU A 328 25.78 6.91 -22.03
C GLU A 328 25.15 5.51 -22.00
N ASP A 329 23.87 5.42 -21.66
CA ASP A 329 23.13 4.15 -21.64
C ASP A 329 23.12 3.45 -23.00
N LEU A 330 22.90 4.20 -24.09
CA LEU A 330 22.88 3.64 -25.45
C LEU A 330 24.26 3.16 -25.91
N LYS A 331 25.33 3.88 -25.54
CA LYS A 331 26.71 3.42 -25.84
C LYS A 331 27.00 2.11 -25.13
N LYS A 332 26.67 2.02 -23.83
CA LYS A 332 26.83 0.78 -23.07
C LYS A 332 26.00 -0.36 -23.69
N ALA A 333 24.77 -0.09 -24.12
CA ALA A 333 23.95 -1.09 -24.80
C ALA A 333 24.58 -1.55 -26.14
N HIS A 334 25.18 -0.63 -26.89
CA HIS A 334 25.85 -0.93 -28.16
C HIS A 334 27.17 -1.67 -27.97
N GLU A 335 27.90 -1.42 -26.88
CA GLU A 335 29.09 -2.19 -26.52
C GLU A 335 28.75 -3.66 -26.22
N ILE A 336 27.59 -3.90 -25.60
CA ILE A 336 27.10 -5.25 -25.27
C ILE A 336 26.52 -5.96 -26.51
N ALA A 337 25.74 -5.25 -27.34
CA ALA A 337 25.09 -5.78 -28.54
C ALA A 337 25.32 -4.86 -29.76
N PRO A 338 26.52 -4.90 -30.38
CA PRO A 338 26.89 -4.00 -31.47
C PRO A 338 26.07 -4.20 -32.74
N GLU A 339 25.49 -5.37 -32.94
CA GLU A 339 24.63 -5.73 -34.06
C GLU A 339 23.20 -5.17 -33.94
N ASP A 340 22.80 -4.65 -32.77
CA ASP A 340 21.48 -4.07 -32.57
C ASP A 340 21.35 -2.73 -33.33
N LYS A 341 20.75 -2.81 -34.51
CA LYS A 341 20.49 -1.67 -35.38
C LYS A 341 19.58 -0.62 -34.73
N ALA A 342 18.67 -1.01 -33.83
CA ALA A 342 17.78 -0.08 -33.15
C ALA A 342 18.59 0.82 -32.20
N VAL A 343 19.53 0.25 -31.44
CA VAL A 343 20.44 1.01 -30.57
C VAL A 343 21.32 1.93 -31.41
N GLY A 344 21.94 1.43 -32.48
CA GLY A 344 22.80 2.25 -33.34
C GLY A 344 22.06 3.45 -33.98
N THR A 345 20.84 3.22 -34.47
CA THR A 345 19.98 4.29 -35.02
C THR A 345 19.61 5.32 -33.94
N GLU A 346 19.30 4.85 -32.74
CA GLU A 346 18.90 5.70 -31.62
C GLU A 346 20.06 6.58 -31.13
N ILE A 347 21.30 6.06 -31.12
CA ILE A 347 22.52 6.86 -30.82
C ILE A 347 22.63 8.05 -31.78
N LEU A 348 22.44 7.83 -33.08
CA LEU A 348 22.50 8.91 -34.08
C LEU A 348 21.40 9.95 -33.83
N ARG A 349 20.20 9.49 -33.47
CA ARG A 349 19.06 10.36 -33.13
C ARG A 349 19.34 11.23 -31.92
N VAL A 350 19.89 10.65 -30.84
CA VAL A 350 20.24 11.39 -29.62
C VAL A 350 21.34 12.42 -29.90
N LYS A 351 22.41 12.03 -30.62
CA LYS A 351 23.48 12.97 -31.02
C LYS A 351 22.94 14.16 -31.82
N HIS A 352 21.98 13.93 -32.71
CA HIS A 352 21.31 15.01 -33.43
C HIS A 352 20.56 15.95 -32.49
N LYS A 353 19.73 15.42 -31.58
CA LYS A 353 18.99 16.22 -30.59
C LYS A 353 19.91 17.04 -29.68
N MET A 354 21.04 16.48 -29.26
CA MET A 354 22.06 17.21 -28.48
C MET A 354 22.61 18.42 -29.24
N LYS A 355 22.89 18.26 -30.54
CA LYS A 355 23.36 19.36 -31.39
C LYS A 355 22.29 20.45 -31.54
N GLU A 356 21.04 20.06 -31.72
CA GLU A 356 19.91 21.00 -31.79
C GLU A 356 19.72 21.77 -30.48
N GLN A 357 19.83 21.10 -29.33
CA GLN A 357 19.71 21.73 -28.03
C GLN A 357 20.82 22.76 -27.79
N LYS A 358 22.08 22.38 -28.04
CA LYS A 358 23.22 23.31 -27.94
C LYS A 358 23.09 24.52 -28.86
N ALA A 359 22.58 24.31 -30.09
CA ALA A 359 22.33 25.41 -31.02
C ALA A 359 21.24 26.37 -30.50
N LYS A 360 20.16 25.83 -29.90
CA LYS A 360 19.10 26.63 -29.28
C LYS A 360 19.61 27.42 -28.07
N GLU A 361 20.35 26.79 -27.18
CA GLU A 361 20.96 27.44 -26.01
C GLU A 361 21.89 28.59 -26.42
N LYS A 362 22.75 28.34 -27.43
CA LYS A 362 23.61 29.39 -27.99
C LYS A 362 22.82 30.55 -28.57
N ALA A 363 21.72 30.28 -29.28
CA ALA A 363 20.86 31.32 -29.84
C ALA A 363 20.12 32.13 -28.77
N VAL A 364 19.68 31.49 -27.67
CA VAL A 364 19.06 32.18 -26.53
C VAL A 364 20.08 33.07 -25.83
N TYR A 365 21.28 32.56 -25.57
CA TYR A 365 22.36 33.34 -24.97
C TYR A 365 22.72 34.55 -25.85
N ALA A 366 22.90 34.37 -27.15
CA ALA A 366 23.18 35.47 -28.07
C ALA A 366 22.10 36.57 -28.06
N LYS A 367 20.83 36.23 -27.80
CA LYS A 367 19.73 37.21 -27.67
C LYS A 367 19.65 37.90 -26.31
N MET A 368 20.21 37.30 -25.25
CA MET A 368 20.21 37.91 -23.91
C MET A 368 21.31 38.97 -23.75
N PHE A 369 22.34 38.94 -24.59
CA PHE A 369 23.48 39.87 -24.58
C PHE A 369 23.56 40.78 -25.83
N ALA A 370 22.50 40.77 -26.65
CA ALA A 370 22.28 41.71 -27.74
C ALA A 370 21.16 42.66 -27.34
#